data_AF-A0A804KKX6-F1
#
_entry.id   AF-A0A804KKX6-F1
#
_cell.length_a   1.000
_cell.length_b   1.000
_cell.length_c   1.000
_cell.angle_alpha   90.00
_cell.angle_beta   90.00
_cell.angle_gamma   90.00
#
_symmetry.space_group_name_H-M   'P 1'
#
loop_
_entity.id
_entity.type
_entity.pdbx_description
1 polymer ?
#
loop_
_entity_poly.entity_id
_entity_poly.type
_entity_poly.pdbx_seq_one_letter_code
_entity_poly.pdbx_strand_id
1 'polypeptide(L)'
;DIQEYLEGCKFLPKLNNELPTERNSTYKERFSSLQNLVLIMFEHDTILIPPETSWFGYYPDGAFSAVLPPQQTILYTEDWIGLKALDDAGRVKFISVQGNHLRISEDDIKKYIVPFLVDDKPSKLLRQKSSVDTGLLAFTMDPGK
;
A
#
# COMPACT_ATOMS: atom_id res chain seq x y z
N ASP A 1 -26.13 16.66 5.77
CA ASP A 1 -25.86 17.38 4.51
C ASP A 1 -24.34 17.54 4.30
N ILE A 2 -23.84 17.74 3.07
CA ILE A 2 -22.38 17.87 2.80
C ILE A 2 -21.80 19.10 3.51
N GLN A 3 -22.56 20.21 3.56
CA GLN A 3 -22.14 21.41 4.26
C GLN A 3 -21.96 21.16 5.76
N GLU A 4 -22.93 20.50 6.40
CA GLU A 4 -22.84 20.12 7.81
C GLU A 4 -21.65 19.20 8.09
N TYR A 5 -21.31 18.30 7.16
CA TYR A 5 -20.13 17.45 7.27
C TYR A 5 -18.83 18.29 7.22
N LEU A 6 -18.71 19.21 6.27
CA LEU A 6 -17.52 20.06 6.12
C LEU A 6 -17.34 21.01 7.32
N GLU A 7 -18.43 21.51 7.90
CA GLU A 7 -18.40 22.42 9.06
C GLU A 7 -18.26 21.67 10.39
N GLY A 8 -18.91 20.51 10.54
CA GLY A 8 -19.00 19.76 11.78
C GLY A 8 -17.86 18.75 11.98
N CYS A 9 -17.33 18.16 10.91
CA CYS A 9 -16.28 17.15 10.99
C CYS A 9 -14.89 17.81 11.06
N LYS A 10 -14.26 17.75 12.22
CA LYS A 10 -12.94 18.40 12.45
C LYS A 10 -11.75 17.62 11.92
N PHE A 11 -11.95 16.39 11.47
CA PHE A 11 -10.86 15.48 11.11
C PHE A 11 -10.84 15.15 9.61
N LEU A 12 -11.87 14.48 9.09
CA LEU A 12 -11.86 13.97 7.72
C LEU A 12 -11.73 15.08 6.65
N PRO A 13 -12.54 16.16 6.65
CA PRO A 13 -12.39 17.23 5.66
C PRO A 13 -10.98 17.82 5.59
N LYS A 14 -10.33 17.94 6.76
CA LYS A 14 -8.96 18.44 6.86
C LYS A 14 -7.94 17.42 6.35
N LEU A 15 -8.06 16.16 6.74
CA LEU A 15 -7.13 15.09 6.34
C LEU A 15 -7.23 14.81 4.83
N ASN A 16 -8.44 14.80 4.30
CA ASN A 16 -8.75 14.52 2.90
C ASN A 16 -8.57 15.73 1.96
N ASN A 17 -8.11 16.87 2.48
CA ASN A 17 -7.92 18.12 1.72
C ASN A 17 -9.21 18.59 1.00
N GLU A 18 -10.36 18.41 1.65
CA GLU A 18 -11.69 18.74 1.09
C GLU A 18 -11.99 20.24 1.15
N LEU A 19 -11.37 20.97 2.09
CA LEU A 19 -11.52 22.42 2.27
C LEU A 19 -10.57 23.18 1.34
N PRO A 20 -11.04 23.86 0.26
CA PRO A 20 -10.15 24.46 -0.74
C PRO A 20 -9.19 25.51 -0.18
N THR A 21 -9.62 26.27 0.82
CA THR A 21 -8.82 27.34 1.47
C THR A 21 -7.79 26.81 2.47
N GLU A 22 -7.88 25.53 2.85
CA GLU A 22 -7.03 24.92 3.89
C GLU A 22 -6.22 23.72 3.39
N ARG A 23 -6.25 23.44 2.07
CA ARG A 23 -5.52 22.31 1.48
C ARG A 23 -4.04 22.34 1.86
N ASN A 24 -3.56 21.21 2.33
CA ASN A 24 -2.21 21.04 2.84
C ASN A 24 -1.36 20.20 1.88
N SER A 25 -0.40 20.84 1.19
CA SER A 25 0.50 20.15 0.25
C SER A 25 1.40 19.13 0.94
N THR A 26 1.80 19.37 2.18
CA THR A 26 2.63 18.43 2.95
C THR A 26 1.89 17.11 3.21
N TYR A 27 0.56 17.12 3.37
CA TYR A 27 -0.22 15.88 3.50
C TYR A 27 -0.14 15.06 2.22
N LYS A 28 -0.34 15.71 1.08
CA LYS A 28 -0.22 15.10 -0.24
C LYS A 28 1.19 14.54 -0.48
N GLU A 29 2.23 15.33 -0.21
CA GLU A 29 3.64 14.92 -0.38
C GLU A 29 3.96 13.68 0.45
N ARG A 30 3.55 13.66 1.72
CA ARG A 30 3.80 12.53 2.63
C ARG A 30 3.03 11.28 2.20
N PHE A 31 1.75 11.42 1.87
CA PHE A 31 0.96 10.28 1.41
C PHE A 31 1.50 9.71 0.09
N SER A 32 1.89 10.58 -0.85
CA SER A 32 2.54 10.19 -2.12
C SER A 32 3.92 9.53 -1.94
N SER A 33 4.57 9.73 -0.79
CA SER A 33 5.89 9.18 -0.49
C SER A 33 5.86 7.69 -0.09
N LEU A 34 4.67 7.12 0.15
CA LEU A 34 4.52 5.71 0.49
C LEU A 34 5.14 4.80 -0.57
N GLN A 35 5.89 3.79 -0.15
CA GLN A 35 6.45 2.80 -1.07
C GLN A 35 5.37 1.92 -1.68
N ASN A 36 4.39 1.51 -0.86
CA ASN A 36 3.21 0.77 -1.27
C ASN A 36 2.02 1.22 -0.40
N LEU A 37 0.83 1.25 -1.01
CA LEU A 37 -0.45 1.41 -0.32
C LEU A 37 -1.33 0.21 -0.67
N VAL A 38 -1.52 -0.68 0.29
CA VAL A 38 -2.35 -1.89 0.12
C VAL A 38 -3.69 -1.65 0.79
N LEU A 39 -4.75 -1.58 -0.03
CA LEU A 39 -6.11 -1.32 0.42
C LEU A 39 -6.94 -2.60 0.25
N ILE A 40 -7.41 -3.14 1.37
CA ILE A 40 -8.16 -4.40 1.40
C ILE A 40 -9.62 -4.09 1.70
N MET A 41 -10.51 -4.54 0.82
CA MET A 41 -11.96 -4.45 0.97
C MET A 41 -12.54 -5.85 1.21
N PHE A 42 -13.43 -5.96 2.18
CA PHE A 42 -14.15 -7.19 2.50
C PHE A 42 -15.49 -7.23 1.76
N GLU A 43 -15.72 -8.23 0.92
CA GLU A 43 -16.91 -8.30 0.05
C GLU A 43 -18.23 -8.40 0.81
N HIS A 44 -18.21 -8.95 2.03
CA HIS A 44 -19.39 -9.08 2.89
C HIS A 44 -19.31 -8.15 4.10
N ASP A 45 -18.61 -7.03 4.00
CA ASP A 45 -18.54 -6.06 5.10
C ASP A 45 -19.92 -5.46 5.38
N THR A 46 -20.38 -5.58 6.63
CA THR A 46 -21.63 -4.98 7.12
C THR A 46 -21.37 -3.85 8.12
N ILE A 47 -20.10 -3.53 8.39
CA ILE A 47 -19.66 -2.48 9.33
C ILE A 47 -19.29 -1.22 8.55
N LEU A 48 -18.54 -1.37 7.46
CA LEU A 48 -18.22 -0.28 6.55
C LEU A 48 -19.32 -0.13 5.51
N ILE A 49 -19.97 1.03 5.49
CA ILE A 49 -21.06 1.35 4.56
C ILE A 49 -20.73 2.66 3.85
N PRO A 50 -20.44 2.64 2.53
CA PRO A 50 -20.32 1.47 1.67
C PRO A 50 -18.97 0.74 1.88
N PRO A 51 -18.83 -0.56 1.58
CA PRO A 51 -17.56 -1.29 1.72
C PRO A 51 -16.39 -0.65 0.96
N GLU A 52 -16.68 -0.01 -0.18
CA GLU A 52 -15.74 0.69 -1.06
C GLU A 52 -15.04 1.86 -0.36
N THR A 53 -15.52 2.31 0.81
CA THR A 53 -14.77 3.26 1.65
C THR A 53 -13.38 2.74 2.02
N SER A 54 -13.18 1.42 2.05
CA SER A 54 -11.87 0.77 2.23
C SER A 54 -10.88 1.12 1.11
N TRP A 55 -11.40 1.52 -0.05
CA TRP A 55 -10.64 1.85 -1.25
C TRP A 55 -10.67 3.35 -1.59
N PHE A 56 -11.18 4.22 -0.70
CA PHE A 56 -11.51 5.62 -1.02
C PHE A 56 -12.64 5.80 -2.06
N GLY A 57 -13.45 4.78 -2.28
CA GLY A 57 -14.75 4.95 -2.94
C GLY A 57 -15.81 5.44 -1.96
N TYR A 58 -16.82 6.15 -2.44
CA TYR A 58 -17.93 6.62 -1.59
C TYR A 58 -19.17 6.95 -2.42
N TYR A 59 -20.27 7.29 -1.75
CA TYR A 59 -21.45 7.82 -2.42
C TYR A 59 -21.18 9.21 -3.03
N PRO A 60 -21.83 9.56 -4.15
CA PRO A 60 -21.79 10.93 -4.67
C PRO A 60 -22.52 11.89 -3.72
N ASP A 61 -22.11 13.16 -3.75
CA ASP A 61 -22.71 14.20 -2.90
C ASP A 61 -24.23 14.28 -3.08
N GLY A 62 -24.96 14.26 -1.96
CA GLY A 62 -26.42 14.38 -1.94
C GLY A 62 -27.19 13.12 -2.32
N ALA A 63 -26.53 11.99 -2.59
CA ALA A 63 -27.20 10.72 -2.84
C ALA A 63 -26.57 9.56 -2.06
N PHE A 64 -27.33 8.47 -1.89
CA PHE A 64 -26.90 7.25 -1.20
C PHE A 64 -27.02 6.02 -2.11
N SER A 65 -27.03 6.24 -3.43
CA SER A 65 -27.17 5.19 -4.44
C SER A 65 -26.10 5.36 -5.51
N ALA A 66 -25.60 4.24 -6.03
CA ALA A 66 -24.49 4.16 -7.00
C ALA A 66 -23.15 4.67 -6.42
N VAL A 67 -22.47 3.78 -5.69
CA VAL A 67 -21.14 4.04 -5.11
C VAL A 67 -20.14 4.36 -6.22
N LEU A 68 -19.37 5.42 -6.04
CA LEU A 68 -18.26 5.79 -6.91
C LEU A 68 -17.02 4.98 -6.54
N PRO A 69 -16.35 4.31 -7.50
CA PRO A 69 -15.01 3.79 -7.26
C PRO A 69 -14.04 4.96 -7.03
N PRO A 70 -12.88 4.73 -6.38
CA PRO A 70 -11.93 5.80 -6.06
C PRO A 70 -11.56 6.64 -7.28
N GLN A 71 -11.35 6.02 -8.45
CA GLN A 71 -10.95 6.70 -9.69
C GLN A 71 -11.99 7.69 -10.23
N GLN A 72 -13.23 7.65 -9.74
CA GLN A 72 -14.31 8.58 -10.12
C GLN A 72 -14.57 9.67 -9.07
N THR A 73 -13.91 9.61 -7.91
CA THR A 73 -14.05 10.64 -6.87
C THR A 73 -13.29 11.92 -7.24
N ILE A 74 -13.75 13.07 -6.74
CA ILE A 74 -13.04 14.36 -6.93
C ILE A 74 -11.68 14.31 -6.21
N LEU A 75 -11.63 13.71 -5.02
CA LEU A 75 -10.38 13.50 -4.26
C LEU A 75 -9.29 12.81 -5.10
N TYR A 76 -9.66 11.80 -5.88
CA TYR A 76 -8.74 11.10 -6.78
C TYR A 76 -8.46 11.91 -8.06
N THR A 77 -9.51 12.36 -8.76
CA THR A 77 -9.35 12.98 -10.09
C THR A 77 -8.58 14.30 -10.04
N GLU A 78 -8.76 15.09 -8.98
CA GLU A 78 -7.96 16.30 -8.70
C GLU A 78 -6.71 16.02 -7.83
N ASP A 79 -6.50 14.76 -7.44
CA ASP A 79 -5.34 14.28 -6.70
C ASP A 79 -5.08 15.05 -5.39
N TRP A 80 -6.12 15.28 -4.59
CA TRP A 80 -6.07 16.12 -3.38
C TRP A 80 -5.08 15.65 -2.34
N ILE A 81 -4.95 14.33 -2.19
CA ILE A 81 -4.04 13.70 -1.22
C ILE A 81 -2.88 12.95 -1.89
N GLY A 82 -2.79 12.94 -3.22
CA GLY A 82 -1.73 12.19 -3.91
C GLY A 82 -2.07 10.73 -4.23
N LEU A 83 -3.33 10.30 -4.02
CA LEU A 83 -3.77 8.93 -4.29
C LEU A 83 -3.63 8.57 -5.77
N LYS A 84 -3.97 9.49 -6.68
CA LYS A 84 -3.84 9.26 -8.12
C LYS A 84 -2.37 9.17 -8.52
N ALA A 85 -1.53 10.08 -8.00
CA ALA A 85 -0.09 10.02 -8.27
C ALA A 85 0.55 8.71 -7.76
N LEU A 86 0.07 8.18 -6.64
CA LEU A 86 0.52 6.91 -6.08
C LEU A 86 0.05 5.70 -6.92
N ASP A 87 -1.20 5.74 -7.39
CA ASP A 87 -1.80 4.70 -8.23
C ASP A 87 -1.16 4.67 -9.63
N ASP A 88 -1.00 5.84 -10.27
CA ASP A 88 -0.30 5.98 -11.55
C ASP A 88 1.15 5.46 -11.49
N ALA A 89 1.80 5.57 -10.33
CA ALA A 89 3.13 5.02 -10.07
C ALA A 89 3.14 3.50 -9.83
N GLY A 90 1.97 2.83 -9.88
CA GLY A 90 1.81 1.39 -9.65
C GLY A 90 1.98 0.98 -8.19
N ARG A 91 1.95 1.93 -7.24
CA ARG A 91 2.22 1.69 -5.81
C ARG A 91 0.95 1.45 -4.99
N VAL A 92 -0.24 1.60 -5.57
CA VAL A 92 -1.51 1.24 -4.92
C VAL A 92 -1.91 -0.19 -5.31
N LYS A 93 -2.51 -0.92 -4.36
CA LYS A 93 -3.10 -2.24 -4.56
C LYS A 93 -4.52 -2.24 -4.01
N PHE A 94 -5.49 -2.32 -4.90
CA PHE A 94 -6.90 -2.51 -4.55
C PHE A 94 -7.18 -4.01 -4.52
N ILE A 95 -7.39 -4.55 -3.31
CA ILE A 95 -7.52 -6.00 -3.08
C ILE A 95 -8.88 -6.26 -2.46
N SER A 96 -9.65 -7.15 -3.07
CA SER A 96 -10.95 -7.57 -2.55
C SER A 96 -10.81 -9.00 -2.06
N VAL A 97 -11.31 -9.26 -0.86
CA VAL A 97 -11.27 -10.57 -0.23
C VAL A 97 -12.66 -10.97 0.25
N GLN A 98 -12.92 -12.27 0.17
CA GLN A 98 -14.14 -12.87 0.70
C GLN A 98 -14.14 -12.78 2.23
N GLY A 99 -15.26 -12.32 2.82
CA GLY A 99 -15.41 -12.30 4.27
C GLY A 99 -16.16 -11.10 4.80
N ASN A 100 -16.53 -11.18 6.08
CA ASN A 100 -17.06 -10.05 6.85
C ASN A 100 -15.92 -9.15 7.34
N HIS A 101 -16.25 -8.04 8.00
CA HIS A 101 -15.30 -7.08 8.55
C HIS A 101 -14.13 -7.75 9.30
N LEU A 102 -12.90 -7.54 8.82
CA LEU A 102 -11.64 -8.10 9.36
C LEU A 102 -11.54 -9.63 9.35
N ARG A 103 -12.45 -10.34 8.68
CA ARG A 103 -12.40 -11.78 8.48
C ARG A 103 -11.65 -12.10 7.19
N ILE A 104 -10.33 -12.10 7.28
CA ILE A 104 -9.42 -12.47 6.17
C ILE A 104 -8.86 -13.88 6.40
N SER A 105 -8.75 -14.68 5.33
CA SER A 105 -8.15 -16.02 5.41
C SER A 105 -6.63 -15.95 5.56
N GLU A 106 -6.00 -16.99 6.12
CA GLU A 106 -4.53 -17.05 6.16
C GLU A 106 -3.91 -17.06 4.76
N ASP A 107 -4.59 -17.68 3.79
CA ASP A 107 -4.11 -17.75 2.41
C ASP A 107 -4.14 -16.37 1.75
N ASP A 108 -5.20 -15.58 1.99
CA ASP A 108 -5.26 -14.19 1.53
C ASP A 108 -4.22 -13.32 2.22
N ILE A 109 -3.97 -13.49 3.53
CA ILE A 109 -2.86 -12.79 4.21
C ILE A 109 -1.53 -13.11 3.55
N LYS A 110 -1.23 -14.41 3.35
CA LYS A 110 0.03 -14.87 2.72
C LYS A 110 0.18 -14.34 1.30
N LYS A 111 -0.92 -14.23 0.56
CA LYS A 111 -0.92 -13.78 -0.83
C LYS A 111 -0.82 -12.25 -0.98
N TYR A 112 -1.56 -11.51 -0.17
CA TYR A 112 -1.81 -10.08 -0.40
C TYR A 112 -1.10 -9.14 0.58
N ILE A 113 -0.70 -9.64 1.75
CA ILE A 113 -0.06 -8.81 2.79
C ILE A 113 1.41 -9.16 2.94
N VAL A 114 1.72 -10.44 3.15
CA VAL A 114 3.10 -10.91 3.44
C VAL A 114 4.14 -10.41 2.42
N PRO A 115 3.89 -10.36 1.09
CA PRO A 115 4.89 -9.87 0.14
C PRO A 115 5.37 -8.43 0.40
N PHE A 116 4.57 -7.61 1.07
CA PHE A 116 4.92 -6.22 1.39
C PHE A 116 5.60 -6.04 2.75
N LEU A 117 5.77 -7.12 3.52
CA LEU A 117 6.37 -7.11 4.87
C LEU A 117 7.76 -7.74 4.91
N VAL A 118 8.21 -8.34 3.81
CA VAL A 118 9.54 -8.95 3.71
C VAL A 118 10.50 -7.93 3.11
N ASP A 119 11.68 -7.78 3.72
CA ASP A 119 12.73 -6.89 3.21
C ASP A 119 13.24 -7.38 1.85
N ASP A 120 13.16 -6.54 0.81
CA ASP A 120 13.83 -6.71 -0.50
C ASP A 120 15.35 -6.45 -0.42
N LYS A 121 15.98 -6.74 0.72
CA LYS A 121 17.44 -6.65 0.82
C LYS A 121 18.05 -7.93 0.27
N PRO A 122 18.78 -7.91 -0.87
CA PRO A 122 19.68 -9.00 -1.15
C PRO A 122 20.63 -9.13 0.05
N SER A 123 20.63 -10.29 0.70
CA SER A 123 21.50 -10.57 1.82
C SER A 123 22.95 -10.37 1.38
N LYS A 124 23.57 -9.24 1.74
CA LYS A 124 25.01 -8.95 1.49
C LYS A 124 25.96 -9.89 2.26
N LEU A 125 25.48 -11.00 2.80
CA LEU A 125 26.16 -11.87 3.75
C LEU A 125 26.24 -13.35 3.32
N LEU A 126 26.23 -13.64 2.02
CA LEU A 126 26.55 -14.97 1.48
C LEU A 126 27.47 -14.88 0.25
N ARG A 127 28.56 -14.12 0.34
CA ARG A 127 29.70 -14.25 -0.59
C ARG A 127 31.05 -13.95 0.06
N GLN A 128 31.24 -14.45 1.28
CA GLN A 128 32.56 -14.62 1.88
C GLN A 128 32.52 -15.85 2.77
N LYS A 129 32.67 -17.03 2.14
CA LYS A 129 33.27 -18.24 2.74
C LYS A 129 33.31 -19.35 1.69
N SER A 130 34.34 -19.31 0.85
CA SER A 130 34.92 -20.50 0.23
C SER A 130 36.34 -20.17 -0.25
N SER A 131 37.26 -20.05 0.70
CA SER A 131 38.64 -20.47 0.47
C SER A 131 39.08 -21.15 1.75
N VAL A 132 38.75 -22.43 1.85
CA VAL A 132 39.47 -23.35 2.74
C VAL A 132 40.34 -24.14 1.79
N ASP A 133 41.63 -23.79 1.82
CA ASP A 133 42.68 -24.40 1.04
C ASP A 133 42.96 -25.79 1.66
N THR A 134 42.47 -26.84 1.01
CA THR A 134 42.87 -28.24 1.30
C THR A 134 43.63 -28.75 0.09
N GLY A 135 44.96 -28.66 0.13
CA GLY A 135 45.83 -29.06 -0.96
C GLY A 135 47.18 -29.57 -0.46
N LEU A 136 47.23 -30.89 -0.24
CA LEU A 136 48.37 -31.73 0.10
C LEU A 136 49.62 -31.45 -0.78
N LEU A 137 50.73 -30.97 -0.21
CA LEU A 137 52.03 -30.91 -0.90
C LEU A 137 52.73 -32.26 -0.81
N ALA A 138 52.67 -33.02 -1.91
CA ALA A 138 53.48 -34.21 -2.12
C ALA A 138 54.96 -33.82 -2.34
N PHE A 139 55.85 -34.48 -1.60
CA PHE A 139 57.29 -34.48 -1.85
C PHE A 139 57.58 -35.18 -3.19
N THR A 140 58.22 -34.49 -4.13
CA THR A 140 58.96 -35.14 -5.23
C THR A 140 60.40 -34.68 -5.19
N MET A 141 61.29 -35.66 -4.99
CA MET A 141 62.74 -35.54 -5.03
C MET A 141 63.20 -35.14 -6.45
N ASP A 142 64.17 -34.24 -6.49
CA ASP A 142 64.90 -33.81 -7.67
C ASP A 142 66.11 -34.74 -7.91
N PRO A 143 66.25 -35.40 -9.09
CA PRO A 143 67.50 -36.03 -9.47
C PRO A 143 68.27 -35.12 -10.44
N GLY A 144 69.25 -34.43 -9.86
CA GLY A 144 70.36 -33.68 -10.45
C GLY A 144 70.48 -33.53 -11.97
N LYS A 145 70.66 -32.27 -12.39
CA LYS A 145 71.84 -31.78 -13.10
C LYS A 145 71.83 -30.26 -13.19
#